data_AF-A0A944G760-F1
#
_entry.id   AF-A0A944G760-F1
#
_cell.length_a   1.000
_cell.length_b   1.000
_cell.length_c   1.000
_cell.angle_alpha   90.00
_cell.angle_beta   90.00
_cell.angle_gamma   90.00
#
_symmetry.space_group_name_H-M   'P 1'
#
loop_
_entity.id
_entity.type
_entity.pdbx_description
1 polymer ?
#
loop_
_entity_poly.entity_id
_entity_poly.type
_entity_poly.pdbx_seq_one_letter_code
_entity_poly.pdbx_strand_id
1 'polypeptide(L)'
;MRKTVKRTVAGLAAFLIVVSIALMFAGCASTTASAKEIDNGSMFVCVECGYYYNIVYHKDTKVMYAISDGQYNRGTVTLLVNADGTPMIWEG
;
A
#
# COMPACT_ATOMS: atom_id res chain seq x y z
N MET A 1 52.16 13.85 -2.79
CA MET A 1 50.81 14.40 -3.05
C MET A 1 49.89 13.44 -3.83
N ARG A 2 50.32 12.84 -4.95
CA ARG A 2 49.47 11.96 -5.79
C ARG A 2 48.93 10.68 -5.10
N LYS A 3 49.66 10.12 -4.12
CA LYS A 3 49.21 8.95 -3.33
C LYS A 3 48.16 9.30 -2.27
N THR A 4 48.25 10.50 -1.68
CA THR A 4 47.32 10.99 -0.65
C THR A 4 45.95 11.32 -1.27
N VAL A 5 45.94 11.91 -2.47
CA VAL A 5 44.72 12.20 -3.25
C VAL A 5 44.00 10.92 -3.70
N LYS A 6 44.73 9.86 -4.08
CA LYS A 6 44.12 8.56 -4.42
C LYS A 6 43.46 7.89 -3.20
N ARG A 7 44.04 8.04 -2.01
CA ARG A 7 43.50 7.53 -0.74
C ARG A 7 42.24 8.28 -0.32
N THR A 8 42.19 9.60 -0.49
CA THR A 8 41.00 10.40 -0.18
C THR A 8 39.86 10.15 -1.18
N VAL A 9 40.17 10.03 -2.47
CA VAL A 9 39.17 9.68 -3.51
C VAL A 9 38.60 8.27 -3.30
N ALA A 10 39.45 7.30 -2.94
CA ALA A 10 38.99 5.94 -2.61
C ALA A 10 38.11 5.91 -1.35
N GLY A 11 38.44 6.70 -0.33
CA GLY A 11 37.62 6.86 0.87
C GLY A 11 36.26 7.49 0.58
N LEU A 12 36.21 8.51 -0.28
CA LEU A 12 34.96 9.16 -0.69
C LEU A 12 34.06 8.21 -1.49
N ALA A 13 34.65 7.41 -2.39
CA ALA A 13 33.93 6.41 -3.17
C ALA A 13 33.35 5.30 -2.28
N ALA A 14 34.11 4.81 -1.30
CA ALA A 14 33.63 3.82 -0.34
C ALA A 14 32.47 4.35 0.53
N PHE A 15 32.54 5.61 0.95
CA PHE A 15 31.47 6.26 1.71
C PHE A 15 30.17 6.36 0.90
N LEU A 16 30.24 6.74 -0.38
CA LEU A 16 29.07 6.84 -1.26
C LEU A 16 28.39 5.48 -1.49
N ILE A 17 29.15 4.39 -1.57
CA ILE A 17 28.62 3.03 -1.73
C ILE A 17 27.89 2.57 -0.46
N VAL A 18 28.41 2.89 0.73
CA VAL A 18 27.74 2.54 2.00
C VAL A 18 26.43 3.32 2.15
N VAL A 19 26.41 4.60 1.76
CA VAL A 19 25.19 5.42 1.79
C VAL A 19 24.13 4.90 0.81
N SER A 20 24.52 4.47 -0.39
CA SER A 20 23.57 3.93 -1.37
C SER A 20 22.96 2.59 -0.92
N ILE A 21 23.75 1.72 -0.29
CA ILE A 21 23.24 0.47 0.30
C ILE A 21 22.28 0.77 1.46
N ALA A 22 22.59 1.74 2.32
CA ALA A 22 21.71 2.12 3.43
C ALA A 22 20.36 2.70 2.94
N LEU A 23 20.36 3.46 1.85
CA LEU A 23 19.14 4.00 1.24
C LEU A 23 18.24 2.91 0.64
N MET A 24 18.81 1.78 0.19
CA MET A 24 18.02 0.64 -0.32
C MET A 24 17.19 -0.05 0.78
N PHE A 25 17.55 0.09 2.06
CA PHE A 25 16.78 -0.47 3.18
C PHE A 25 15.63 0.43 3.67
N ALA A 26 15.57 1.70 3.25
CA ALA A 26 14.49 2.62 3.63
C ALA A 26 13.19 2.42 2.82
N GLY A 27 13.20 1.56 1.79
CA GLY A 27 12.05 1.28 0.93
C GLY A 27 11.11 0.18 1.41
N CYS A 28 11.45 -0.54 2.48
CA CYS A 28 10.59 -1.60 3.04
C CYS A 28 9.77 -1.08 4.24
N ALA A 29 9.15 0.09 4.08
CA ALA A 29 7.97 0.39 4.87
C ALA A 29 6.82 -0.31 4.16
N SER A 30 6.57 -1.57 4.54
CA SER A 30 5.30 -2.21 4.23
C SER A 30 4.23 -1.28 4.77
N THR A 31 3.60 -0.50 3.89
CA THR A 31 2.33 0.13 4.22
C THR A 31 1.38 -1.02 4.45
N THR A 32 1.25 -1.43 5.71
CA THR A 32 0.01 -2.05 6.18
C THR A 32 -1.06 -1.13 5.66
N ALA A 33 -1.88 -1.62 4.72
CA ALA A 33 -3.01 -0.88 4.17
C ALA A 33 -3.97 -0.66 5.34
N SER A 34 -3.69 0.36 6.13
CA SER A 34 -4.54 0.82 7.20
C SER A 34 -5.78 1.30 6.51
N ALA A 35 -6.87 0.56 6.69
CA ALA A 35 -8.13 0.84 6.07
C ALA A 35 -8.48 2.31 6.41
N LYS A 36 -8.57 3.16 5.39
CA LYS A 36 -8.78 4.59 5.62
C LYS A 36 -10.25 4.78 5.97
N GLU A 37 -10.52 4.91 7.26
CA GLU A 37 -11.77 5.41 7.81
C GLU A 37 -11.95 6.86 7.32
N ILE A 38 -12.67 7.05 6.22
CA ILE A 38 -13.12 8.38 5.83
C ILE A 38 -14.36 8.68 6.70
N ASP A 39 -14.14 9.40 7.80
CA ASP A 39 -15.17 9.85 8.74
C ASP A 39 -16.03 10.97 8.16
N ASN A 40 -16.79 10.64 7.10
CA ASN A 40 -17.77 11.53 6.46
C ASN A 40 -19.20 10.97 6.58
N GLY A 41 -19.46 10.13 7.59
CA GLY A 41 -20.75 9.42 7.70
C GLY A 41 -20.93 8.27 6.69
N SER A 42 -19.85 7.84 6.03
CA SER A 42 -19.87 6.65 5.16
C SER A 42 -20.06 5.37 5.98
N MET A 43 -20.94 4.48 5.52
CA MET A 43 -21.12 3.13 6.07
C MET A 43 -19.97 2.18 5.69
N PHE A 44 -19.14 2.57 4.72
CA PHE A 44 -18.03 1.77 4.21
C PHE A 44 -16.67 2.38 4.58
N VAL A 45 -15.70 1.50 4.80
CA VAL A 45 -14.29 1.83 5.01
C VAL A 45 -13.46 1.20 3.89
N CYS A 46 -12.57 1.97 3.27
CA CYS A 46 -11.74 1.47 2.17
C CYS A 46 -10.54 0.69 2.72
N VAL A 47 -10.42 -0.57 2.31
CA VAL A 47 -9.29 -1.47 2.59
C VAL A 47 -8.20 -1.29 1.54
N GLU A 48 -8.59 -1.25 0.27
CA GLU A 48 -7.69 -1.06 -0.85
C GLU A 48 -8.32 -0.08 -1.84
N CYS A 49 -7.72 1.10 -2.00
CA CYS A 49 -8.25 2.11 -2.90
C CYS A 49 -7.38 2.17 -4.17
N GLY A 50 -7.81 1.45 -5.20
CA GLY A 50 -7.18 1.43 -6.50
C GLY A 50 -7.66 2.57 -7.40
N TYR A 51 -7.04 2.71 -8.57
CA TYR A 51 -7.37 3.79 -9.51
C TYR A 51 -8.73 3.61 -10.20
N TYR A 52 -9.17 2.36 -10.40
CA TYR A 52 -10.45 2.04 -11.07
C TYR A 52 -11.36 1.12 -10.24
N TYR A 53 -10.97 0.81 -9.01
CA TYR A 53 -11.76 0.00 -8.09
C TYR A 53 -11.39 0.32 -6.66
N ASN A 54 -12.31 0.06 -5.74
CA ASN A 54 -12.06 0.10 -4.31
C ASN A 54 -12.52 -1.22 -3.69
N ILE A 55 -11.73 -1.79 -2.80
CA ILE A 55 -12.18 -2.82 -1.88
C ILE A 55 -12.56 -2.14 -0.58
N VAL A 56 -13.79 -2.34 -0.14
CA VAL A 56 -14.33 -1.72 1.07
C VAL A 56 -14.96 -2.77 1.99
N TYR A 57 -15.09 -2.46 3.28
CA TYR A 57 -15.93 -3.24 4.18
C TYR A 57 -17.05 -2.37 4.79
N HIS A 58 -18.20 -2.96 5.07
CA HIS A 58 -19.28 -2.29 5.83
C HIS A 58 -18.92 -2.22 7.32
N LYS A 59 -19.01 -1.05 7.94
CA LYS A 59 -18.52 -0.79 9.31
C LYS A 59 -19.02 -1.77 10.36
N ASP A 60 -20.31 -2.08 10.34
CA ASP A 60 -20.95 -2.92 11.36
C ASP A 60 -20.74 -4.42 11.14
N THR A 61 -21.00 -4.89 9.91
CA THR A 61 -20.95 -6.33 9.59
C THR A 61 -19.57 -6.82 9.16
N LYS A 62 -18.65 -5.90 8.86
CA LYS A 62 -17.32 -6.16 8.28
C LYS A 62 -17.33 -6.90 6.94
N VAL A 63 -18.50 -7.07 6.30
CA VAL A 63 -18.61 -7.71 4.98
C VAL A 63 -17.90 -6.87 3.92
N MET A 64 -17.11 -7.53 3.07
CA MET A 64 -16.28 -6.90 2.06
C MET A 64 -16.97 -6.84 0.68
N TYR A 65 -16.71 -5.74 -0.03
CA TYR A 65 -17.24 -5.48 -1.37
C TYR A 65 -16.16 -4.89 -2.28
N ALA A 66 -16.23 -5.21 -3.56
CA ALA A 66 -15.53 -4.47 -4.61
C ALA A 66 -16.49 -3.44 -5.22
N ILE A 67 -16.04 -2.19 -5.28
CA ILE A 67 -16.76 -1.08 -5.92
C ILE A 67 -15.95 -0.67 -7.15
N SER A 68 -16.56 -0.72 -8.33
CA SER A 68 -15.91 -0.17 -9.52
C SER A 68 -15.93 1.35 -9.51
N ASP A 69 -14.81 1.95 -9.91
CA ASP A 69 -14.67 3.38 -10.22
C ASP A 69 -14.29 3.62 -11.70
N GLY A 70 -14.37 2.58 -12.54
CA GLY A 70 -14.17 2.68 -13.98
C GLY A 70 -15.29 3.48 -14.68
N GLN A 71 -14.95 4.20 -15.75
CA GLN A 71 -15.88 5.13 -16.41
C GLN A 71 -17.22 4.52 -16.82
N TYR A 72 -17.22 3.26 -17.27
CA TYR A 72 -18.41 2.61 -17.83
C TYR A 72 -19.21 1.77 -16.83
N ASN A 73 -18.69 1.56 -15.62
CA ASN A 73 -19.30 0.70 -14.60
C ASN A 73 -19.16 1.27 -13.18
N ARG A 74 -18.86 2.57 -13.06
CA ARG A 74 -18.72 3.28 -11.79
C ARG A 74 -19.95 3.06 -10.91
N GLY A 75 -19.71 2.73 -9.64
CA GLY A 75 -20.77 2.47 -8.66
C GLY A 75 -21.31 1.03 -8.69
N THR A 76 -20.81 0.16 -9.58
CA THR A 76 -21.10 -1.28 -9.48
C THR A 76 -20.50 -1.84 -8.21
N VAL A 77 -21.31 -2.50 -7.39
CA VAL A 77 -20.90 -3.12 -6.12
C VAL A 77 -21.02 -4.64 -6.25
N THR A 78 -19.94 -5.34 -5.92
CA THR A 78 -19.87 -6.81 -5.96
C THR A 78 -19.50 -7.33 -4.58
N LEU A 79 -20.28 -8.28 -4.06
CA LEU A 79 -19.96 -8.99 -2.81
C LEU A 79 -18.72 -9.87 -3.01
N LEU A 80 -17.74 -9.75 -2.13
CA LEU A 80 -16.62 -10.67 -2.08
C LEU A 80 -16.98 -11.88 -1.23
N VAL A 81 -16.63 -13.07 -1.71
CA VAL A 81 -16.94 -14.34 -1.04
C VAL A 81 -15.68 -15.18 -0.87
N ASN A 82 -15.67 -15.99 0.18
CA ASN A 82 -14.69 -17.04 0.39
C ASN A 82 -14.91 -18.19 -0.61
N ALA A 83 -13.99 -19.15 -0.64
CA ALA A 83 -14.07 -20.31 -1.50
C ALA A 83 -15.33 -21.18 -1.25
N ASP A 84 -15.88 -21.14 -0.03
CA ASP A 84 -17.11 -21.84 0.35
C ASP A 84 -18.40 -21.05 0.04
N GLY A 85 -18.27 -19.86 -0.57
CA GLY A 85 -19.39 -18.99 -0.92
C GLY A 85 -19.92 -18.13 0.22
N THR A 86 -19.35 -18.22 1.43
CA THR A 86 -19.69 -17.30 2.52
C THR A 86 -19.17 -15.89 2.24
N PRO A 87 -19.83 -14.82 2.73
CA PRO A 87 -19.30 -13.47 2.61
C PRO A 87 -17.91 -13.35 3.21
N MET A 88 -17.01 -12.68 2.50
CA MET A 88 -15.69 -12.37 3.02
C MET A 88 -15.80 -11.27 4.08
N ILE A 89 -15.18 -11.49 5.24
CA ILE A 89 -15.22 -10.60 6.40
C ILE A 89 -13.84 -9.95 6.58
N TRP A 90 -13.82 -8.64 6.80
CA TRP A 90 -12.59 -7.92 7.13
C TRP A 90 -12.18 -8.17 8.59
N GLU A 91 -10.97 -8.68 8.80
CA GLU A 91 -10.48 -9.09 10.13
C GLU A 91 -9.56 -8.07 10.84
N GLY A 92 -9.07 -7.04 10.14
CA GLY A 92 -8.25 -5.97 10.74
C GLY A 92 -6.79 -5.95 10.29
#